data_AF-A0A5S4WDK2-F1
#
_entry.id   AF-A0A5S4WDK2-F1
#
_cell.length_a   1.000
_cell.length_b   1.000
_cell.length_c   1.000
_cell.angle_alpha   90.00
_cell.angle_beta   90.00
_cell.angle_gamma   90.00
#
_symmetry.space_group_name_H-M   'P 1'
#
loop_
_entity.id
_entity.type
_entity.pdbx_description
1 polymer ?
#
loop_
_entity_poly.entity_id
_entity_poly.type
_entity_poly.pdbx_seq_one_letter_code
_entity_poly.pdbx_strand_id
1 'polypeptide(L)'
;MFCLIKALAAAVVLAMFVLTLDLAPAAAQGVCGAAVTGTALGSAPGAGAVACGGQATGNGSVAIGQSQAAGTASTAVGGASKADGTGVTASGFGSTASGVYSTATGIESLAAADYSTSTGGYSAAAGVGSTAMGGGEFIGGVETGASASGNYSVAIGGGGDGAAGVGAHSNGDKSIAIGLTSVATGASATAIGSGASASTTNALALSNAVTASGGNSFAAGNNSHATGASAVAIGDGATAGTGANAIAIGTGAVSTGSIAVGADSAAAFGNTAVGDGAKASAAAGRSAFGNGATASALNATAIGAGASAGFTNSTAVGAGAAATAANQVAIGTASNTYRMAGVASAASLAAQSEVFERGFASPCNSGNCGACE
;
A
#
# COMPACT_ATOMS: atom_id res chain seq x y z
N MET A 1 21.28 -30.59 -87.72
CA MET A 1 21.21 -30.83 -86.26
C MET A 1 22.37 -30.14 -85.52
N PHE A 2 22.65 -28.86 -85.82
CA PHE A 2 23.73 -28.10 -85.16
C PHE A 2 23.42 -26.59 -84.98
N CYS A 3 22.16 -26.17 -85.20
CA CYS A 3 21.76 -24.77 -85.05
C CYS A 3 20.70 -24.53 -83.94
N LEU A 4 20.15 -25.58 -83.33
CA LEU A 4 19.13 -25.45 -82.28
C LEU A 4 19.69 -25.48 -80.84
N ILE A 5 20.99 -25.76 -80.66
CA ILE A 5 21.60 -25.93 -79.33
C ILE A 5 22.18 -24.61 -78.77
N LYS A 6 22.44 -23.60 -79.61
CA LYS A 6 22.97 -22.30 -79.14
C LYS A 6 21.91 -21.33 -78.58
N ALA A 7 20.62 -21.51 -78.91
CA ALA A 7 19.56 -20.62 -78.44
C ALA A 7 19.04 -20.99 -77.03
N LEU A 8 19.13 -22.27 -76.63
CA LEU A 8 18.62 -22.73 -75.33
C LEU A 8 19.57 -22.42 -74.17
N ALA A 9 20.88 -22.35 -74.43
CA ALA A 9 21.88 -22.03 -73.40
C ALA A 9 21.85 -20.53 -72.99
N ALA A 10 21.45 -19.63 -73.88
CA ALA A 10 21.34 -18.20 -73.56
C ALA A 10 20.06 -17.86 -72.77
N ALA A 11 18.97 -18.60 -72.99
CA ALA A 11 17.69 -18.38 -72.29
C ALA A 11 17.71 -18.91 -70.84
N VAL A 12 18.45 -20.00 -70.56
CA VAL A 12 18.55 -20.56 -69.20
C VAL A 12 19.48 -19.72 -68.31
N VAL A 13 20.53 -19.12 -68.87
CA VAL A 13 21.42 -18.21 -68.12
C VAL A 13 20.75 -16.87 -67.83
N LEU A 14 19.86 -16.39 -68.71
CA LEU A 14 19.07 -15.18 -68.45
C LEU A 14 17.91 -15.41 -67.47
N ALA A 15 17.32 -16.62 -67.45
CA ALA A 15 16.24 -16.95 -66.52
C ALA A 15 16.72 -17.29 -65.09
N MET A 16 17.94 -17.80 -64.91
CA MET A 16 18.52 -18.02 -63.57
C MET A 16 19.13 -16.76 -62.95
N PHE A 17 19.37 -15.70 -63.73
CA PHE A 17 19.84 -14.41 -63.21
C PHE A 17 18.70 -13.48 -62.76
N VAL A 18 17.44 -13.84 -63.06
CA VAL A 18 16.24 -13.04 -62.78
C VAL A 18 15.47 -13.52 -61.53
N LEU A 19 15.95 -14.56 -60.83
CA LEU A 19 15.30 -15.11 -59.63
C LEU A 19 16.01 -14.81 -58.28
N THR A 20 17.00 -13.92 -58.25
CA THR A 20 17.65 -13.50 -56.97
C THR A 20 17.74 -11.99 -56.77
N LEU A 21 17.11 -11.19 -57.63
CA LEU A 21 16.96 -9.74 -57.40
C LEU A 21 15.50 -9.44 -57.08
N ASP A 22 15.05 -9.90 -55.91
CA ASP A 22 13.99 -9.17 -55.22
C ASP A 22 14.61 -7.87 -54.70
N LEU A 23 14.03 -6.76 -55.15
CA LEU A 23 14.35 -5.42 -54.68
C LEU A 23 14.03 -5.31 -53.19
N ALA A 24 15.03 -4.99 -52.38
CA ALA A 24 14.83 -4.04 -51.30
C ALA A 24 15.77 -2.85 -51.55
N PRO A 25 15.32 -1.59 -51.36
CA PRO A 25 16.24 -0.47 -51.37
C PRO A 25 17.32 -0.76 -50.32
N ALA A 26 18.58 -0.58 -50.67
CA ALA A 26 19.70 -0.69 -49.74
C ALA A 26 19.52 0.34 -48.62
N ALA A 27 18.78 -0.02 -47.57
CA ALA A 27 18.69 0.74 -46.35
C ALA A 27 20.09 0.70 -45.74
N ALA A 28 20.75 1.87 -45.66
CA ALA A 28 22.16 1.99 -45.27
C ALA A 28 22.45 1.20 -43.99
N GLN A 29 23.20 0.10 -44.11
CA GLN A 29 23.73 -0.69 -43.01
C GLN A 29 25.04 -0.03 -42.55
N GLY A 30 25.13 0.35 -41.28
CA GLY A 30 26.28 1.09 -40.75
C GLY A 30 27.09 0.25 -39.77
N VAL A 31 28.21 -0.33 -40.19
CA VAL A 31 29.18 -0.91 -39.25
C VAL A 31 30.26 0.13 -38.96
N CYS A 32 30.40 0.53 -37.70
CA CYS A 32 31.33 1.58 -37.30
C CYS A 32 32.73 1.00 -37.10
N GLY A 33 33.70 1.50 -37.89
CA GLY A 33 35.13 1.36 -37.64
C GLY A 33 35.71 -0.05 -37.82
N ALA A 34 36.81 -0.13 -38.56
CA ALA A 34 37.69 -1.29 -38.52
C ALA A 34 38.44 -1.32 -37.18
N ALA A 35 38.63 -2.52 -36.62
CA ALA A 35 39.63 -2.72 -35.57
C ALA A 35 41.00 -2.20 -36.02
N VAL A 36 41.91 -1.93 -35.09
CA VAL A 36 43.34 -1.66 -35.39
C VAL A 36 43.96 -2.78 -36.24
N THR A 37 43.30 -3.96 -36.30
CA THR A 37 43.66 -5.17 -37.06
C THR A 37 42.85 -5.39 -38.35
N GLY A 38 41.98 -4.46 -38.78
CA GLY A 38 41.28 -4.54 -40.07
C GLY A 38 40.01 -5.42 -40.12
N THR A 39 39.59 -6.03 -39.02
CA THR A 39 38.32 -6.76 -38.94
C THR A 39 37.18 -5.83 -38.52
N ALA A 40 35.99 -6.04 -39.09
CA ALA A 40 34.78 -5.36 -38.66
C ALA A 40 34.55 -5.61 -37.16
N LEU A 41 34.35 -4.55 -36.39
CA LEU A 41 34.13 -4.65 -34.94
C LEU A 41 32.70 -5.11 -34.58
N GLY A 42 31.82 -5.31 -35.56
CA GLY A 42 30.44 -5.74 -35.33
C GLY A 42 29.76 -6.30 -36.58
N SER A 43 28.52 -6.74 -36.43
CA SER A 43 27.67 -7.32 -37.47
C SER A 43 26.31 -6.60 -37.49
N ALA A 44 25.88 -6.10 -38.65
CA ALA A 44 24.61 -5.38 -38.82
C ALA A 44 23.76 -5.97 -39.96
N PRO A 45 23.27 -7.23 -39.85
CA PRO A 45 22.52 -7.85 -40.94
C PRO A 45 21.10 -7.32 -41.09
N GLY A 46 20.55 -6.60 -40.10
CA GLY A 46 19.22 -5.99 -40.20
C GLY A 46 19.17 -4.83 -41.21
N ALA A 47 18.04 -4.66 -41.89
CA ALA A 47 17.85 -3.54 -42.82
C ALA A 47 17.91 -2.19 -42.05
N GLY A 48 18.80 -1.28 -42.44
CA GLY A 48 18.98 0.01 -41.76
C GLY A 48 19.60 -0.09 -40.35
N ALA A 49 20.23 -1.20 -40.01
CA ALA A 49 20.85 -1.41 -38.71
C ALA A 49 22.23 -0.73 -38.60
N VAL A 50 22.60 -0.33 -37.37
CA VAL A 50 23.91 0.26 -37.04
C VAL A 50 24.60 -0.58 -35.96
N ALA A 51 25.82 -1.02 -36.22
CA ALA A 51 26.63 -1.76 -35.25
C ALA A 51 28.01 -1.13 -35.08
N CYS A 52 28.31 -0.63 -33.88
CA CYS A 52 29.63 -0.16 -33.47
C CYS A 52 30.18 -1.09 -32.38
N GLY A 53 30.79 -2.23 -32.73
CA GLY A 53 31.35 -3.15 -31.73
C GLY A 53 30.48 -4.35 -31.35
N GLY A 54 29.25 -4.46 -31.88
CA GLY A 54 28.24 -5.43 -31.45
C GLY A 54 27.45 -6.08 -32.59
N GLN A 55 26.31 -6.69 -32.27
CA GLN A 55 25.44 -7.41 -33.20
C GLN A 55 24.06 -6.72 -33.30
N ALA A 56 23.79 -6.05 -34.42
CA ALA A 56 22.53 -5.40 -34.72
C ALA A 56 21.74 -6.21 -35.77
N THR A 57 21.02 -7.25 -35.33
CA THR A 57 20.35 -8.20 -36.24
C THR A 57 18.94 -7.82 -36.60
N GLY A 58 18.27 -7.00 -35.80
CA GLY A 58 16.91 -6.52 -36.09
C GLY A 58 16.90 -5.37 -37.10
N ASN A 59 15.79 -5.20 -37.83
CA ASN A 59 15.64 -4.08 -38.78
C ASN A 59 15.61 -2.74 -38.03
N GLY A 60 16.40 -1.76 -38.46
CA GLY A 60 16.52 -0.45 -37.81
C GLY A 60 17.12 -0.49 -36.40
N SER A 61 17.81 -1.58 -36.05
CA SER A 61 18.42 -1.75 -34.72
C SER A 61 19.74 -1.01 -34.59
N VAL A 62 20.12 -0.64 -33.36
CA VAL A 62 21.38 0.02 -33.04
C VAL A 62 22.09 -0.77 -31.94
N ALA A 63 23.32 -1.21 -32.19
CA ALA A 63 24.17 -1.90 -31.23
C ALA A 63 25.49 -1.14 -31.05
N ILE A 64 25.80 -0.67 -29.84
CA ILE A 64 27.03 0.08 -29.54
C ILE A 64 27.78 -0.58 -28.36
N GLY A 65 29.05 -0.89 -28.57
CA GLY A 65 29.83 -1.79 -27.71
C GLY A 65 29.52 -3.26 -28.02
N GLN A 66 30.17 -4.17 -27.30
CA GLN A 66 29.95 -5.63 -27.37
C GLN A 66 28.53 -5.99 -26.91
N SER A 67 27.52 -5.65 -27.71
CA SER A 67 26.09 -5.64 -27.38
C SER A 67 25.32 -6.43 -28.44
N GLN A 68 24.06 -6.79 -28.12
CA GLN A 68 23.15 -7.48 -29.02
C GLN A 68 21.83 -6.72 -29.12
N ALA A 69 21.54 -6.19 -30.31
CA ALA A 69 20.25 -5.59 -30.65
C ALA A 69 19.54 -6.50 -31.66
N ALA A 70 18.74 -7.44 -31.14
CA ALA A 70 18.08 -8.46 -31.95
C ALA A 70 16.67 -8.06 -32.39
N GLY A 71 16.00 -7.19 -31.64
CA GLY A 71 14.66 -6.73 -31.92
C GLY A 71 14.57 -5.72 -33.07
N THR A 72 13.40 -5.64 -33.71
CA THR A 72 13.14 -4.57 -34.70
C THR A 72 13.11 -3.22 -34.00
N ALA A 73 13.78 -2.21 -34.55
CA ALA A 73 13.92 -0.87 -33.99
C ALA A 73 14.46 -0.86 -32.53
N SER A 74 15.24 -1.88 -32.15
CA SER A 74 15.80 -1.99 -30.80
C SER A 74 17.14 -1.25 -30.68
N THR A 75 17.44 -0.70 -29.51
CA THR A 75 18.72 -0.06 -29.19
C THR A 75 19.42 -0.79 -28.06
N ALA A 76 20.64 -1.28 -28.27
CA ALA A 76 21.52 -1.85 -27.26
C ALA A 76 22.81 -1.03 -27.14
N VAL A 77 23.14 -0.56 -25.94
CA VAL A 77 24.34 0.24 -25.67
C VAL A 77 25.06 -0.27 -24.41
N GLY A 78 26.32 -0.64 -24.56
CA GLY A 78 27.18 -1.13 -23.46
C GLY A 78 27.54 -2.61 -23.60
N GLY A 79 28.65 -3.01 -22.98
CA GLY A 79 29.12 -4.39 -23.05
C GLY A 79 28.11 -5.38 -22.47
N ALA A 80 27.88 -6.50 -23.15
CA ALA A 80 26.89 -7.52 -22.84
C ALA A 80 25.42 -7.04 -22.75
N SER A 81 25.10 -5.82 -23.18
CA SER A 81 23.70 -5.36 -23.23
C SER A 81 22.91 -6.13 -24.30
N LYS A 82 21.64 -6.41 -24.02
CA LYS A 82 20.75 -7.23 -24.86
C LYS A 82 19.39 -6.57 -25.05
N ALA A 83 19.06 -6.25 -26.29
CA ALA A 83 17.81 -5.63 -26.71
C ALA A 83 17.08 -6.60 -27.66
N ASP A 84 16.31 -7.53 -27.09
CA ASP A 84 15.66 -8.63 -27.81
C ASP A 84 14.25 -8.27 -28.30
N GLY A 85 13.54 -7.44 -27.54
CA GLY A 85 12.17 -7.05 -27.87
C GLY A 85 12.08 -6.04 -29.02
N THR A 86 10.91 -5.93 -29.63
CA THR A 86 10.66 -4.88 -30.64
C THR A 86 10.56 -3.50 -29.98
N GLY A 87 11.27 -2.51 -30.54
CA GLY A 87 11.21 -1.11 -30.10
C GLY A 87 11.79 -0.86 -28.71
N VAL A 88 12.68 -1.74 -28.23
CA VAL A 88 13.22 -1.67 -26.87
C VAL A 88 14.50 -0.84 -26.78
N THR A 89 14.83 -0.42 -25.57
CA THR A 89 16.14 0.17 -25.26
C THR A 89 16.80 -0.58 -24.11
N ALA A 90 18.00 -1.12 -24.32
CA ALA A 90 18.86 -1.68 -23.29
C ALA A 90 20.17 -0.86 -23.23
N SER A 91 20.39 -0.16 -22.12
CA SER A 91 21.55 0.73 -21.94
C SER A 91 22.27 0.49 -20.62
N GLY A 92 23.49 -0.01 -20.67
CA GLY A 92 24.31 -0.35 -19.51
C GLY A 92 24.93 -1.74 -19.63
N PHE A 93 26.03 -1.98 -18.91
CA PHE A 93 26.69 -3.28 -18.95
C PHE A 93 25.75 -4.40 -18.50
N GLY A 94 25.55 -5.43 -19.31
CA GLY A 94 24.67 -6.57 -19.00
C GLY A 94 23.16 -6.25 -18.94
N SER A 95 22.74 -5.02 -19.26
CA SER A 95 21.31 -4.67 -19.28
C SER A 95 20.54 -5.50 -20.29
N THR A 96 19.31 -5.93 -19.96
CA THR A 96 18.47 -6.76 -20.82
C THR A 96 17.06 -6.19 -20.94
N ALA A 97 16.63 -5.89 -22.17
CA ALA A 97 15.27 -5.48 -22.50
C ALA A 97 14.65 -6.48 -23.48
N SER A 98 13.65 -7.23 -23.02
CA SER A 98 13.05 -8.35 -23.78
C SER A 98 11.58 -8.12 -24.15
N GLY A 99 10.85 -7.36 -23.34
CA GLY A 99 9.45 -7.05 -23.60
C GLY A 99 9.28 -6.04 -24.72
N VAL A 100 8.21 -6.10 -25.50
CA VAL A 100 7.92 -5.13 -26.57
C VAL A 100 7.80 -3.72 -25.99
N TYR A 101 8.49 -2.74 -26.58
CA TYR A 101 8.58 -1.34 -26.11
C TYR A 101 9.11 -1.17 -24.67
N SER A 102 9.82 -2.17 -24.13
CA SER A 102 10.45 -2.08 -22.82
C SER A 102 11.73 -1.24 -22.82
N THR A 103 12.10 -0.72 -21.65
CA THR A 103 13.34 0.05 -21.45
C THR A 103 14.09 -0.47 -20.24
N ALA A 104 15.34 -0.93 -20.43
CA ALA A 104 16.26 -1.30 -19.37
C ALA A 104 17.47 -0.35 -19.37
N THR A 105 17.71 0.38 -18.28
CA THR A 105 18.86 1.27 -18.14
C THR A 105 19.57 1.05 -16.80
N GLY A 106 20.86 0.75 -16.84
CA GLY A 106 21.67 0.44 -15.65
C GLY A 106 22.39 -0.90 -15.78
N ILE A 107 23.43 -1.10 -14.96
CA ILE A 107 24.22 -2.34 -14.95
C ILE A 107 23.29 -3.50 -14.57
N GLU A 108 23.21 -4.53 -15.41
CA GLU A 108 22.40 -5.73 -15.18
C GLU A 108 20.93 -5.44 -14.87
N SER A 109 20.40 -4.30 -15.35
CA SER A 109 18.97 -4.00 -15.28
C SER A 109 18.16 -4.91 -16.21
N LEU A 110 16.95 -5.32 -15.80
CA LEU A 110 16.11 -6.25 -16.54
C LEU A 110 14.70 -5.68 -16.78
N ALA A 111 14.35 -5.41 -18.04
CA ALA A 111 12.98 -5.10 -18.46
C ALA A 111 12.43 -6.30 -19.26
N ALA A 112 11.79 -7.25 -18.57
CA ALA A 112 11.45 -8.56 -19.13
C ALA A 112 10.08 -8.61 -19.84
N ALA A 113 9.18 -7.67 -19.53
CA ALA A 113 7.78 -7.71 -19.98
C ALA A 113 7.41 -6.50 -20.85
N ASP A 114 6.35 -6.65 -21.64
CA ASP A 114 5.90 -5.61 -22.57
C ASP A 114 5.60 -4.30 -21.83
N TYR A 115 6.02 -3.18 -22.42
CA TYR A 115 5.90 -1.83 -21.86
C TYR A 115 6.59 -1.63 -20.50
N SER A 116 7.41 -2.58 -20.04
CA SER A 116 8.06 -2.45 -18.73
C SER A 116 9.27 -1.51 -18.78
N THR A 117 9.52 -0.82 -17.67
CA THR A 117 10.65 0.11 -17.53
C THR A 117 11.48 -0.27 -16.31
N SER A 118 12.76 -0.57 -16.49
CA SER A 118 13.70 -0.86 -15.42
C SER A 118 14.86 0.13 -15.47
N THR A 119 15.01 0.96 -14.44
CA THR A 119 16.09 1.95 -14.33
C THR A 119 16.84 1.81 -13.02
N GLY A 120 18.13 1.47 -13.07
CA GLY A 120 18.99 1.28 -11.91
C GLY A 120 19.74 -0.06 -12.00
N GLY A 121 20.93 -0.12 -11.39
CA GLY A 121 21.72 -1.35 -11.37
C GLY A 121 20.93 -2.50 -10.72
N TYR A 122 20.89 -3.68 -11.33
CA TYR A 122 20.17 -4.87 -10.81
C TYR A 122 18.67 -4.64 -10.53
N SER A 123 18.07 -3.60 -11.13
CA SER A 123 16.61 -3.41 -11.06
C SER A 123 15.91 -4.38 -12.01
N ALA A 124 14.70 -4.81 -11.68
CA ALA A 124 13.93 -5.75 -12.49
C ALA A 124 12.45 -5.37 -12.62
N ALA A 125 12.00 -5.13 -13.86
CA ALA A 125 10.60 -4.91 -14.23
C ALA A 125 10.07 -6.10 -15.05
N ALA A 126 9.43 -7.04 -14.34
CA ALA A 126 8.99 -8.34 -14.88
C ALA A 126 7.47 -8.44 -15.15
N GLY A 127 6.67 -7.49 -14.67
CA GLY A 127 5.24 -7.40 -14.97
C GLY A 127 4.96 -6.56 -16.21
N VAL A 128 3.85 -6.85 -16.92
CA VAL A 128 3.44 -6.06 -18.10
C VAL A 128 3.15 -4.62 -17.68
N GLY A 129 3.76 -3.65 -18.33
CA GLY A 129 3.63 -2.23 -18.01
C GLY A 129 4.18 -1.86 -16.62
N SER A 130 5.00 -2.71 -15.99
CA SER A 130 5.56 -2.41 -14.67
C SER A 130 6.74 -1.45 -14.75
N THR A 131 7.02 -0.75 -13.67
CA THR A 131 8.15 0.18 -13.56
C THR A 131 8.97 -0.15 -12.33
N ALA A 132 10.26 -0.45 -12.51
CA ALA A 132 11.23 -0.61 -11.44
C ALA A 132 12.29 0.49 -11.53
N MET A 133 12.46 1.28 -10.48
CA MET A 133 13.42 2.38 -10.41
C MET A 133 14.23 2.33 -9.11
N GLY A 134 15.55 2.27 -9.21
CA GLY A 134 16.44 2.25 -8.04
C GLY A 134 17.48 1.15 -8.16
N GLY A 135 18.74 1.54 -8.10
CA GLY A 135 19.87 0.63 -8.23
C GLY A 135 20.21 -0.09 -6.94
N GLY A 136 20.56 -1.37 -7.07
CA GLY A 136 21.08 -2.23 -6.03
C GLY A 136 22.61 -2.36 -6.04
N GLU A 137 23.12 -3.09 -5.06
CA GLU A 137 24.41 -3.75 -5.07
C GLU A 137 24.21 -5.26 -5.25
N PHE A 138 25.21 -5.94 -5.79
CA PHE A 138 25.23 -7.39 -5.86
C PHE A 138 26.05 -7.94 -4.68
N ILE A 139 25.37 -8.32 -3.61
CA ILE A 139 26.02 -8.83 -2.39
C ILE A 139 25.65 -10.31 -2.23
N GLY A 140 26.63 -11.21 -2.38
CA GLY A 140 26.45 -12.63 -2.07
C GLY A 140 25.39 -13.35 -2.90
N GLY A 141 25.14 -12.92 -4.16
CA GLY A 141 24.15 -13.54 -5.04
C GLY A 141 22.73 -13.00 -4.89
N VAL A 142 22.53 -11.96 -4.08
CA VAL A 142 21.23 -11.28 -3.93
C VAL A 142 21.30 -9.93 -4.61
N GLU A 143 20.36 -9.68 -5.52
CA GLU A 143 20.12 -8.38 -6.15
C GLU A 143 19.30 -7.50 -5.19
N THR A 144 19.81 -6.33 -4.84
CA THR A 144 19.12 -5.39 -3.94
C THR A 144 18.44 -4.23 -4.69
N GLY A 145 18.30 -4.34 -6.01
CA GLY A 145 17.59 -3.35 -6.83
C GLY A 145 16.09 -3.36 -6.61
N ALA A 146 15.40 -2.35 -7.13
CA ALA A 146 13.94 -2.32 -7.15
C ALA A 146 13.38 -3.46 -8.04
N SER A 147 12.30 -4.11 -7.60
CA SER A 147 11.68 -5.24 -8.30
C SER A 147 10.17 -5.03 -8.45
N ALA A 148 9.69 -4.95 -9.69
CA ALA A 148 8.29 -4.77 -10.05
C ALA A 148 7.80 -5.98 -10.88
N SER A 149 7.25 -6.98 -10.20
CA SER A 149 6.80 -8.25 -10.82
C SER A 149 5.29 -8.31 -11.10
N GLY A 150 4.48 -7.52 -10.40
CA GLY A 150 3.05 -7.39 -10.70
C GLY A 150 2.76 -6.64 -12.00
N ASN A 151 1.67 -6.95 -12.68
CA ASN A 151 1.27 -6.22 -13.89
C ASN A 151 0.88 -4.79 -13.52
N TYR A 152 1.36 -3.81 -14.27
CA TYR A 152 1.16 -2.38 -14.00
C TYR A 152 1.63 -1.94 -12.61
N SER A 153 2.58 -2.66 -12.01
CA SER A 153 3.11 -2.32 -10.69
C SER A 153 4.25 -1.30 -10.77
N VAL A 154 4.51 -0.62 -9.66
CA VAL A 154 5.57 0.40 -9.55
C VAL A 154 6.42 0.13 -8.33
N ALA A 155 7.70 -0.19 -8.52
CA ALA A 155 8.69 -0.32 -7.46
C ALA A 155 9.73 0.79 -7.57
N ILE A 156 9.86 1.64 -6.54
CA ILE A 156 10.84 2.74 -6.52
C ILE A 156 11.64 2.70 -5.22
N GLY A 157 12.96 2.49 -5.32
CA GLY A 157 13.89 2.46 -4.20
C GLY A 157 14.84 1.26 -4.31
N GLY A 158 16.14 1.52 -4.44
CA GLY A 158 17.17 0.47 -4.42
C GLY A 158 17.89 0.41 -3.07
N GLY A 159 18.72 -0.62 -2.85
CA GLY A 159 19.58 -0.77 -1.67
C GLY A 159 21.07 -0.67 -2.00
N GLY A 160 21.92 -0.23 -1.05
CA GLY A 160 23.36 -0.14 -1.33
C GLY A 160 24.26 0.38 -0.22
N ASP A 161 23.89 0.20 1.06
CA ASP A 161 24.72 0.66 2.18
C ASP A 161 25.54 -0.48 2.83
N GLY A 162 25.71 -1.62 2.14
CA GLY A 162 26.41 -2.80 2.66
C GLY A 162 25.70 -3.56 3.80
N ALA A 163 24.66 -3.00 4.42
CA ALA A 163 23.67 -3.75 5.19
C ALA A 163 22.67 -4.40 4.22
N ALA A 164 22.17 -5.60 4.52
CA ALA A 164 21.17 -6.30 3.72
C ALA A 164 19.83 -5.51 3.67
N GLY A 165 19.80 -4.40 2.96
CA GLY A 165 18.62 -3.62 2.62
C GLY A 165 18.20 -4.02 1.22
N VAL A 166 17.13 -4.79 1.11
CA VAL A 166 16.49 -5.11 -0.17
C VAL A 166 15.84 -3.85 -0.75
N GLY A 167 15.78 -3.75 -2.07
CA GLY A 167 15.06 -2.67 -2.76
C GLY A 167 13.55 -2.73 -2.50
N ALA A 168 12.81 -1.83 -3.14
CA ALA A 168 11.36 -1.85 -3.16
C ALA A 168 10.85 -3.06 -3.96
N HIS A 169 9.84 -3.76 -3.44
CA HIS A 169 9.22 -4.93 -4.07
C HIS A 169 7.72 -4.72 -4.30
N SER A 170 7.32 -4.58 -5.57
CA SER A 170 5.93 -4.42 -5.99
C SER A 170 5.46 -5.68 -6.74
N ASN A 171 4.94 -6.64 -5.98
CA ASN A 171 4.60 -7.99 -6.46
C ASN A 171 3.11 -8.17 -6.79
N GLY A 172 2.24 -7.34 -6.23
CA GLY A 172 0.81 -7.37 -6.56
C GLY A 172 0.51 -6.70 -7.90
N ASP A 173 -0.51 -7.16 -8.63
CA ASP A 173 -1.00 -6.44 -9.80
C ASP A 173 -1.48 -5.04 -9.40
N LYS A 174 -1.10 -4.01 -10.18
CA LYS A 174 -1.38 -2.59 -9.93
C LYS A 174 -0.89 -2.11 -8.56
N SER A 175 0.07 -2.80 -7.96
CA SER A 175 0.64 -2.41 -6.67
C SER A 175 1.66 -1.29 -6.82
N ILE A 176 1.91 -0.58 -5.72
CA ILE A 176 2.93 0.47 -5.63
C ILE A 176 3.78 0.21 -4.40
N ALA A 177 5.09 0.05 -4.56
CA ALA A 177 6.08 -0.01 -3.49
C ALA A 177 7.11 1.11 -3.68
N ILE A 178 7.18 2.07 -2.75
CA ILE A 178 8.13 3.19 -2.82
C ILE A 178 8.90 3.29 -1.50
N GLY A 179 10.22 3.12 -1.55
CA GLY A 179 11.12 3.21 -0.40
C GLY A 179 11.98 1.96 -0.22
N LEU A 180 13.11 2.12 0.46
CA LEU A 180 13.99 1.02 0.84
C LEU A 180 13.20 -0.05 1.61
N THR A 181 13.36 -1.32 1.26
CA THR A 181 12.63 -2.47 1.83
C THR A 181 11.09 -2.38 1.84
N SER A 182 10.50 -1.47 1.05
CA SER A 182 9.04 -1.40 0.92
C SER A 182 8.50 -2.61 0.15
N VAL A 183 7.37 -3.17 0.59
CA VAL A 183 6.79 -4.39 0.02
C VAL A 183 5.28 -4.22 -0.19
N ALA A 184 4.84 -4.33 -1.44
CA ALA A 184 3.43 -4.36 -1.82
C ALA A 184 3.11 -5.68 -2.55
N THR A 185 2.60 -6.68 -1.83
CA THR A 185 2.28 -8.01 -2.39
C THR A 185 0.81 -8.19 -2.72
N GLY A 186 -0.08 -7.38 -2.13
CA GLY A 186 -1.51 -7.41 -2.44
C GLY A 186 -1.84 -6.77 -3.80
N ALA A 187 -2.87 -7.27 -4.47
CA ALA A 187 -3.41 -6.62 -5.66
C ALA A 187 -3.92 -5.20 -5.30
N SER A 188 -3.54 -4.21 -6.10
CA SER A 188 -3.82 -2.78 -5.84
C SER A 188 -3.38 -2.30 -4.45
N ALA A 189 -2.40 -2.97 -3.84
CA ALA A 189 -1.82 -2.55 -2.58
C ALA A 189 -0.78 -1.44 -2.79
N THR A 190 -0.68 -0.52 -1.82
CA THR A 190 0.26 0.60 -1.87
C THR A 190 1.06 0.64 -0.58
N ALA A 191 2.39 0.51 -0.68
CA ALA A 191 3.35 0.62 0.40
C ALA A 191 4.33 1.76 0.09
N ILE A 192 4.26 2.86 0.83
CA ILE A 192 5.11 4.04 0.62
C ILE A 192 5.84 4.38 1.91
N GLY A 193 7.16 4.24 1.92
CA GLY A 193 8.06 4.52 3.03
C GLY A 193 9.03 3.37 3.28
N SER A 194 10.12 3.66 3.99
CA SER A 194 11.15 2.66 4.30
C SER A 194 10.57 1.56 5.20
N GLY A 195 10.62 0.30 4.76
CA GLY A 195 10.04 -0.86 5.48
C GLY A 195 8.51 -0.89 5.54
N ALA A 196 7.80 -0.11 4.72
CA ALA A 196 6.34 -0.19 4.62
C ALA A 196 5.92 -1.53 3.97
N SER A 197 4.90 -2.18 4.51
CA SER A 197 4.39 -3.48 4.04
C SER A 197 2.86 -3.45 3.85
N ALA A 198 2.41 -3.63 2.62
CA ALA A 198 1.01 -3.76 2.24
C ALA A 198 0.75 -5.15 1.63
N SER A 199 0.26 -6.07 2.46
CA SER A 199 0.33 -7.52 2.15
C SER A 199 -0.92 -8.11 1.49
N THR A 200 -2.03 -7.36 1.43
CA THR A 200 -3.32 -7.87 0.95
C THR A 200 -4.02 -6.89 0.02
N THR A 201 -5.08 -7.35 -0.65
CA THR A 201 -5.79 -6.56 -1.67
C THR A 201 -6.27 -5.21 -1.12
N ASN A 202 -5.97 -4.14 -1.86
CA ASN A 202 -6.28 -2.75 -1.51
C ASN A 202 -5.69 -2.27 -0.17
N ALA A 203 -4.71 -2.95 0.40
CA ALA A 203 -4.05 -2.50 1.62
C ALA A 203 -3.19 -1.26 1.34
N LEU A 204 -3.20 -0.31 2.27
CA LEU A 204 -2.48 0.96 2.18
C LEU A 204 -1.56 1.11 3.40
N ALA A 205 -0.25 1.13 3.19
CA ALA A 205 0.76 1.36 4.21
C ALA A 205 1.59 2.62 3.86
N LEU A 206 1.57 3.62 4.74
CA LEU A 206 2.24 4.91 4.50
C LEU A 206 3.13 5.34 5.67
N SER A 207 4.38 5.70 5.37
CA SER A 207 5.49 6.04 6.28
C SER A 207 6.43 4.86 6.61
N ASN A 208 7.30 5.03 7.60
CA ASN A 208 8.35 4.07 7.96
C ASN A 208 7.83 2.94 8.84
N ALA A 209 8.25 1.71 8.53
CA ALA A 209 7.96 0.48 9.29
C ALA A 209 6.45 0.21 9.49
N VAL A 210 5.63 0.57 8.51
CA VAL A 210 4.17 0.42 8.59
C VAL A 210 3.73 -0.95 8.10
N THR A 211 2.77 -1.58 8.78
CA THR A 211 2.18 -2.85 8.36
C THR A 211 0.68 -2.73 8.12
N ALA A 212 0.24 -2.89 6.88
CA ALA A 212 -1.15 -3.06 6.47
C ALA A 212 -1.37 -4.48 5.93
N SER A 213 -1.81 -5.39 6.80
CA SER A 213 -1.98 -6.82 6.49
C SER A 213 -3.43 -7.29 6.45
N GLY A 214 -4.39 -6.45 6.80
CA GLY A 214 -5.82 -6.72 6.60
C GLY A 214 -6.30 -6.33 5.20
N GLY A 215 -7.21 -7.11 4.61
CA GLY A 215 -7.82 -6.76 3.33
C GLY A 215 -8.54 -5.41 3.42
N ASN A 216 -8.34 -4.52 2.44
CA ASN A 216 -8.85 -3.13 2.46
C ASN A 216 -8.40 -2.32 3.69
N SER A 217 -7.29 -2.67 4.35
CA SER A 217 -6.82 -1.93 5.52
C SER A 217 -6.03 -0.68 5.14
N PHE A 218 -5.98 0.28 6.06
CA PHE A 218 -5.24 1.53 5.94
C PHE A 218 -4.39 1.75 7.18
N ALA A 219 -3.08 1.85 7.02
CA ALA A 219 -2.13 2.17 8.08
C ALA A 219 -1.27 3.38 7.66
N ALA A 220 -1.20 4.39 8.52
CA ALA A 220 -0.40 5.58 8.29
C ALA A 220 0.21 6.11 9.60
N GLY A 221 1.53 6.32 9.61
CA GLY A 221 2.29 6.73 10.80
C GLY A 221 3.40 5.75 11.11
N ASN A 222 4.51 6.22 11.70
CA ASN A 222 5.66 5.36 11.97
C ASN A 222 5.23 4.14 12.81
N ASN A 223 5.69 2.94 12.43
CA ASN A 223 5.41 1.71 13.17
C ASN A 223 3.90 1.44 13.42
N SER A 224 3.01 1.92 12.52
CA SER A 224 1.56 1.69 12.62
C SER A 224 1.15 0.33 12.02
N HIS A 225 0.09 -0.26 12.56
CA HIS A 225 -0.33 -1.63 12.27
C HIS A 225 -1.84 -1.73 12.03
N ALA A 226 -2.27 -1.92 10.79
CA ALA A 226 -3.66 -2.24 10.42
C ALA A 226 -3.78 -3.69 9.96
N THR A 227 -4.05 -4.58 10.92
CA THR A 227 -4.02 -6.05 10.74
C THR A 227 -5.41 -6.68 10.57
N GLY A 228 -6.48 -6.01 11.02
CA GLY A 228 -7.86 -6.42 10.78
C GLY A 228 -8.35 -6.09 9.36
N ALA A 229 -9.30 -6.86 8.85
CA ALA A 229 -9.96 -6.54 7.58
C ALA A 229 -10.72 -5.20 7.68
N SER A 230 -10.55 -4.32 6.69
CA SER A 230 -11.07 -2.94 6.69
C SER A 230 -10.64 -2.13 7.92
N ALA A 231 -9.51 -2.47 8.54
CA ALA A 231 -9.00 -1.76 9.70
C ALA A 231 -8.31 -0.44 9.30
N VAL A 232 -8.37 0.56 10.19
CA VAL A 232 -7.77 1.87 10.01
C VAL A 232 -6.86 2.18 11.19
N ALA A 233 -5.55 2.27 10.98
CA ALA A 233 -4.56 2.66 11.96
C ALA A 233 -3.88 3.98 11.52
N ILE A 234 -4.07 5.05 12.28
CA ILE A 234 -3.50 6.37 11.96
C ILE A 234 -2.79 6.93 13.19
N GLY A 235 -1.48 7.11 13.13
CA GLY A 235 -0.66 7.61 14.23
C GLY A 235 0.59 6.76 14.46
N ASP A 236 1.59 7.35 15.10
CA ASP A 236 2.82 6.63 15.46
C ASP A 236 2.52 5.50 16.45
N GLY A 237 2.90 4.26 16.14
CA GLY A 237 2.59 3.08 16.93
C GLY A 237 1.11 2.70 17.01
N ALA A 238 0.21 3.35 16.25
CA ALA A 238 -1.21 3.04 16.25
C ALA A 238 -1.46 1.59 15.79
N THR A 239 -2.26 0.85 16.52
CA THR A 239 -2.55 -0.57 16.24
C THR A 239 -4.06 -0.80 16.12
N ALA A 240 -4.54 -0.93 14.89
CA ALA A 240 -5.84 -1.51 14.59
C ALA A 240 -5.66 -3.03 14.39
N GLY A 241 -5.73 -3.72 15.52
CA GLY A 241 -5.46 -5.15 15.70
C GLY A 241 -6.49 -6.07 15.05
N THR A 242 -6.48 -7.33 15.48
CA THR A 242 -7.38 -8.37 14.97
C THR A 242 -8.85 -8.03 15.26
N GLY A 243 -9.71 -8.30 14.29
CA GLY A 243 -11.12 -7.90 14.29
C GLY A 243 -11.44 -7.02 13.09
N ALA A 244 -12.52 -7.34 12.38
CA ALA A 244 -12.97 -6.54 11.25
C ALA A 244 -13.32 -5.11 11.70
N ASN A 245 -13.06 -4.12 10.84
CA ASN A 245 -13.47 -2.73 11.03
C ASN A 245 -12.87 -2.05 12.29
N ALA A 246 -11.73 -2.53 12.78
CA ALA A 246 -11.00 -1.89 13.88
C ALA A 246 -10.51 -0.49 13.46
N ILE A 247 -10.74 0.52 14.29
CA ILE A 247 -10.29 1.91 14.06
C ILE A 247 -9.40 2.34 15.23
N ALA A 248 -8.13 2.61 14.98
CA ALA A 248 -7.17 3.15 15.93
C ALA A 248 -6.59 4.46 15.37
N ILE A 249 -6.94 5.60 15.96
CA ILE A 249 -6.47 6.92 15.50
C ILE A 249 -5.83 7.66 16.68
N GLY A 250 -4.54 7.96 16.60
CA GLY A 250 -3.75 8.61 17.65
C GLY A 250 -2.44 7.86 17.90
N THR A 251 -1.43 8.55 18.42
CA THR A 251 -0.16 7.92 18.82
C THR A 251 -0.43 6.85 19.88
N GLY A 252 0.04 5.62 19.66
CA GLY A 252 -0.15 4.49 20.58
C GLY A 252 -1.60 4.03 20.76
N ALA A 253 -2.56 4.51 19.94
CA ALA A 253 -3.95 4.06 20.02
C ALA A 253 -4.06 2.56 19.69
N VAL A 254 -4.84 1.81 20.46
CA VAL A 254 -5.03 0.37 20.29
C VAL A 254 -6.51 0.02 20.15
N SER A 255 -6.86 -0.59 19.02
CA SER A 255 -8.19 -1.12 18.74
C SER A 255 -8.12 -2.61 18.41
N THR A 256 -9.06 -3.41 18.91
CA THR A 256 -9.21 -4.85 18.59
C THR A 256 -10.68 -5.12 18.26
N GLY A 257 -11.04 -4.96 16.98
CA GLY A 257 -12.43 -5.01 16.50
C GLY A 257 -13.34 -3.97 17.16
N SER A 258 -12.85 -2.73 17.27
CA SER A 258 -13.45 -1.67 18.10
C SER A 258 -13.14 -0.28 17.52
N ILE A 259 -13.43 0.79 18.27
CA ILE A 259 -13.07 2.16 17.90
C ILE A 259 -12.25 2.78 19.05
N ALA A 260 -11.00 3.14 18.79
CA ALA A 260 -10.10 3.85 19.68
C ALA A 260 -9.59 5.13 18.97
N VAL A 261 -9.94 6.30 19.48
CA VAL A 261 -9.56 7.60 18.91
C VAL A 261 -8.98 8.49 20.01
N GLY A 262 -7.74 8.94 19.88
CA GLY A 262 -6.98 9.68 20.88
C GLY A 262 -5.64 9.00 21.17
N ALA A 263 -4.64 9.78 21.59
CA ALA A 263 -3.33 9.24 21.99
C ALA A 263 -3.49 8.26 23.15
N ASP A 264 -2.86 7.08 23.09
CA ASP A 264 -2.95 6.01 24.09
C ASP A 264 -4.38 5.54 24.41
N SER A 265 -5.36 5.81 23.53
CA SER A 265 -6.72 5.30 23.67
C SER A 265 -6.75 3.79 23.43
N ALA A 266 -7.60 3.07 24.17
CA ALA A 266 -7.69 1.61 24.08
C ALA A 266 -9.13 1.11 24.10
N ALA A 267 -9.54 0.40 23.06
CA ALA A 267 -10.85 -0.25 22.97
C ALA A 267 -10.72 -1.67 22.43
N ALA A 268 -11.62 -2.57 22.83
CA ALA A 268 -11.66 -3.95 22.32
C ALA A 268 -13.12 -4.44 22.26
N PHE A 269 -13.36 -5.61 21.65
CA PHE A 269 -14.65 -6.31 21.72
C PHE A 269 -15.87 -5.48 21.26
N GLY A 270 -15.73 -4.69 20.20
CA GLY A 270 -16.82 -3.83 19.70
C GLY A 270 -17.06 -2.54 20.49
N ASN A 271 -16.21 -2.22 21.47
CA ASN A 271 -16.36 -1.02 22.28
C ASN A 271 -15.90 0.25 21.58
N THR A 272 -16.17 1.40 22.21
CA THR A 272 -15.71 2.71 21.76
C THR A 272 -14.95 3.42 22.87
N ALA A 273 -13.75 3.93 22.56
CA ALA A 273 -12.96 4.81 23.40
C ALA A 273 -12.53 6.04 22.57
N VAL A 274 -12.96 7.23 22.97
CA VAL A 274 -12.67 8.50 22.26
C VAL A 274 -12.13 9.51 23.26
N GLY A 275 -10.93 10.05 23.02
CA GLY A 275 -10.16 10.93 23.90
C GLY A 275 -8.81 10.33 24.27
N ASP A 276 -7.80 11.18 24.50
CA ASP A 276 -6.47 10.67 24.85
C ASP A 276 -6.52 9.91 26.18
N GLY A 277 -5.95 8.71 26.21
CA GLY A 277 -5.99 7.80 27.35
C GLY A 277 -7.37 7.23 27.67
N ALA A 278 -8.38 7.42 26.82
CA ALA A 278 -9.70 6.81 27.02
C ALA A 278 -9.62 5.28 26.94
N LYS A 279 -10.30 4.58 27.86
CA LYS A 279 -10.21 3.12 28.03
C LYS A 279 -11.58 2.46 28.08
N ALA A 280 -11.82 1.56 27.13
CA ALA A 280 -12.98 0.69 27.05
C ALA A 280 -12.57 -0.69 26.50
N SER A 281 -11.55 -1.32 27.08
CA SER A 281 -10.94 -2.55 26.54
C SER A 281 -11.17 -3.83 27.34
N ALA A 282 -11.81 -3.78 28.51
CA ALA A 282 -11.83 -4.93 29.43
C ALA A 282 -12.79 -6.08 29.07
N ALA A 283 -13.93 -5.83 28.41
CA ALA A 283 -14.84 -6.84 27.82
C ALA A 283 -15.87 -6.11 26.91
N ALA A 284 -16.85 -6.79 26.30
CA ALA A 284 -17.85 -6.14 25.44
C ALA A 284 -18.80 -5.15 26.16
N GLY A 285 -19.44 -4.25 25.41
CA GLY A 285 -20.50 -3.36 25.88
C GLY A 285 -20.04 -2.08 26.60
N ARG A 286 -18.80 -1.62 26.41
CA ARG A 286 -18.27 -0.42 27.08
C ARG A 286 -18.23 0.78 26.15
N SER A 287 -18.36 1.97 26.72
CA SER A 287 -18.17 3.23 25.98
C SER A 287 -17.47 4.26 26.86
N ALA A 288 -16.36 4.80 26.39
CA ALA A 288 -15.60 5.85 27.05
C ALA A 288 -15.41 7.05 26.12
N PHE A 289 -15.89 8.23 26.52
CA PHE A 289 -15.81 9.46 25.74
C PHE A 289 -15.23 10.58 26.60
N GLY A 290 -13.98 10.99 26.37
CA GLY A 290 -13.27 12.04 27.08
C GLY A 290 -11.81 11.67 27.35
N ASN A 291 -10.94 12.68 27.51
CA ASN A 291 -9.56 12.48 27.92
C ASN A 291 -9.50 11.71 29.26
N GLY A 292 -8.85 10.55 29.29
CA GLY A 292 -8.76 9.67 30.46
C GLY A 292 -10.09 9.02 30.89
N ALA A 293 -11.16 9.11 30.09
CA ALA A 293 -12.44 8.47 30.41
C ALA A 293 -12.27 6.94 30.46
N THR A 294 -12.80 6.30 31.49
CA THR A 294 -12.58 4.87 31.74
C THR A 294 -13.90 4.15 31.98
N ALA A 295 -14.25 3.23 31.09
CA ALA A 295 -15.36 2.28 31.23
C ALA A 295 -14.79 0.87 31.47
N SER A 296 -14.69 0.46 32.73
CA SER A 296 -13.99 -0.79 33.10
C SER A 296 -14.91 -2.01 33.19
N ALA A 297 -16.20 -1.82 33.47
CA ALA A 297 -17.13 -2.92 33.72
C ALA A 297 -18.08 -3.21 32.55
N LEU A 298 -18.79 -4.34 32.62
CA LEU A 298 -19.78 -4.72 31.60
C LEU A 298 -20.89 -3.66 31.51
N ASN A 299 -21.26 -3.27 30.28
CA ASN A 299 -22.28 -2.25 30.02
C ASN A 299 -21.98 -0.88 30.65
N ALA A 300 -20.71 -0.59 30.93
CA ALA A 300 -20.29 0.66 31.55
C ALA A 300 -20.16 1.79 30.52
N THR A 301 -20.66 2.98 30.86
CA THR A 301 -20.56 4.18 30.02
C THR A 301 -19.93 5.33 30.80
N ALA A 302 -18.78 5.84 30.33
CA ALA A 302 -18.09 6.99 30.91
C ALA A 302 -18.03 8.13 29.89
N ILE A 303 -18.60 9.30 30.21
CA ILE A 303 -18.66 10.47 29.34
C ILE A 303 -18.12 11.67 30.11
N GLY A 304 -17.00 12.25 29.70
CA GLY A 304 -16.33 13.38 30.34
C GLY A 304 -14.85 13.09 30.61
N ALA A 305 -14.03 14.15 30.68
CA ALA A 305 -12.62 14.00 31.00
C ALA A 305 -12.44 13.37 32.40
N GLY A 306 -11.71 12.26 32.49
CA GLY A 306 -11.51 11.49 33.72
C GLY A 306 -12.77 10.83 34.29
N ALA A 307 -13.87 10.76 33.55
CA ALA A 307 -15.07 10.06 34.00
C ALA A 307 -14.78 8.56 34.18
N SER A 308 -15.30 7.93 35.24
CA SER A 308 -15.03 6.53 35.59
C SER A 308 -16.31 5.76 35.85
N ALA A 309 -16.61 4.81 34.95
CA ALA A 309 -17.69 3.84 35.11
C ALA A 309 -17.08 2.46 35.42
N GLY A 310 -16.82 2.22 36.71
CA GLY A 310 -16.12 1.04 37.22
C GLY A 310 -17.00 -0.16 37.56
N PHE A 311 -18.32 -0.05 37.44
CA PHE A 311 -19.27 -1.05 37.94
C PHE A 311 -20.23 -1.51 36.85
N THR A 312 -20.73 -2.74 36.97
CA THR A 312 -21.63 -3.32 35.96
C THR A 312 -22.87 -2.45 35.77
N ASN A 313 -23.21 -2.20 34.51
CA ASN A 313 -24.38 -1.43 34.11
C ASN A 313 -24.38 0.01 34.67
N SER A 314 -23.20 0.57 34.97
CA SER A 314 -23.07 1.92 35.52
C SER A 314 -22.76 2.95 34.44
N THR A 315 -23.21 4.18 34.66
CA THR A 315 -22.99 5.31 33.76
C THR A 315 -22.43 6.48 34.57
N ALA A 316 -21.34 7.09 34.11
CA ALA A 316 -20.74 8.28 34.69
C ALA A 316 -20.71 9.40 33.64
N VAL A 317 -21.40 10.52 33.88
CA VAL A 317 -21.51 11.65 32.95
C VAL A 317 -21.03 12.94 33.62
N GLY A 318 -19.92 13.46 33.12
CA GLY A 318 -19.28 14.72 33.47
C GLY A 318 -17.82 14.54 33.90
N ALA A 319 -17.07 15.65 33.95
CA ALA A 319 -15.63 15.62 34.21
C ALA A 319 -15.33 15.09 35.63
N GLY A 320 -14.56 14.00 35.71
CA GLY A 320 -14.26 13.31 36.96
C GLY A 320 -15.45 12.61 37.63
N ALA A 321 -16.61 12.51 36.96
CA ALA A 321 -17.75 11.76 37.50
C ALA A 321 -17.35 10.30 37.71
N ALA A 322 -17.66 9.73 38.87
CA ALA A 322 -17.36 8.35 39.19
C ALA A 322 -18.62 7.62 39.63
N ALA A 323 -18.97 6.54 38.94
CA ALA A 323 -19.93 5.59 39.47
C ALA A 323 -19.27 4.78 40.59
N THR A 324 -19.95 4.66 41.72
CA THR A 324 -19.53 3.97 42.95
C THR A 324 -20.30 2.67 43.21
N ALA A 325 -21.31 2.35 42.40
CA ALA A 325 -22.08 1.12 42.50
C ALA A 325 -22.57 0.60 41.14
N ALA A 326 -22.96 -0.69 41.11
CA ALA A 326 -23.62 -1.29 39.95
C ALA A 326 -25.01 -0.66 39.71
N ASN A 327 -25.44 -0.61 38.45
CA ASN A 327 -26.72 0.00 38.02
C ASN A 327 -26.86 1.49 38.36
N GLN A 328 -25.78 2.18 38.74
CA GLN A 328 -25.81 3.59 39.09
C GLN A 328 -25.60 4.48 37.87
N VAL A 329 -26.35 5.58 37.80
CA VAL A 329 -26.06 6.70 36.91
C VAL A 329 -25.55 7.87 37.75
N ALA A 330 -24.24 8.14 37.68
CA ALA A 330 -23.60 9.29 38.30
C ALA A 330 -23.52 10.44 37.30
N ILE A 331 -24.14 11.59 37.61
CA ILE A 331 -24.13 12.78 36.75
C ILE A 331 -23.60 13.98 37.53
N GLY A 332 -22.57 14.63 37.00
CA GLY A 332 -21.94 15.79 37.61
C GLY A 332 -20.42 15.77 37.52
N THR A 333 -19.74 16.30 38.53
CA THR A 333 -18.27 16.19 38.64
C THR A 333 -17.90 15.31 39.83
N ALA A 334 -16.60 15.14 40.10
CA ALA A 334 -16.13 14.52 41.34
C ALA A 334 -16.66 15.22 42.62
N SER A 335 -17.14 16.46 42.51
CA SER A 335 -17.46 17.33 43.65
C SER A 335 -18.90 17.86 43.67
N ASN A 336 -19.67 17.72 42.59
CA ASN A 336 -21.02 18.28 42.49
C ASN A 336 -22.00 17.32 41.84
N THR A 337 -23.22 17.28 42.40
CA THR A 337 -24.39 16.69 41.78
C THR A 337 -25.04 17.66 40.79
N TYR A 338 -25.47 17.08 39.68
CA TYR A 338 -26.26 17.61 38.59
C TYR A 338 -27.22 18.79 38.86
N ARG A 339 -27.21 19.82 37.98
CA ARG A 339 -28.32 20.79 37.79
C ARG A 339 -29.05 20.49 36.46
N MET A 340 -30.20 19.82 36.49
CA MET A 340 -31.11 19.78 35.32
C MET A 340 -31.94 21.07 35.31
N ALA A 341 -32.00 21.77 34.18
CA ALA A 341 -33.07 22.75 33.97
C ALA A 341 -34.41 21.99 33.93
N GLY A 342 -35.38 22.40 34.75
CA GLY A 342 -36.71 21.77 34.77
C GLY A 342 -37.08 21.07 36.08
N VAL A 343 -36.16 20.37 36.77
CA VAL A 343 -36.53 19.65 38.02
C VAL A 343 -36.93 20.59 39.15
N ALA A 344 -36.29 21.76 39.21
CA ALA A 344 -36.65 22.85 40.11
C ALA A 344 -37.58 23.91 39.46
N SER A 345 -38.12 23.62 38.27
CA SER A 345 -39.10 24.54 37.66
C SER A 345 -40.40 24.54 38.47
N ALA A 346 -41.15 25.65 38.40
CA ALA A 346 -42.45 25.76 39.04
C ALA A 346 -43.41 24.62 38.63
N ALA A 347 -43.38 24.19 37.36
CA ALA A 347 -44.17 23.07 36.87
C ALA A 347 -43.79 21.72 37.51
N SER A 348 -42.49 21.46 37.70
CA SER A 348 -42.00 20.24 38.35
C SER A 348 -42.28 20.23 39.84
N LEU A 349 -42.12 21.36 40.52
CA LEU A 349 -42.46 21.51 41.94
C LEU A 349 -43.96 21.35 42.19
N ALA A 350 -44.80 21.95 41.32
CA ALA A 350 -46.26 21.80 41.39
C ALA A 350 -46.69 20.33 41.20
N ALA A 351 -46.13 19.63 40.21
CA ALA A 351 -46.43 18.21 39.97
C ALA A 351 -46.00 17.29 41.13
N GLN A 352 -44.95 17.65 41.88
CA GLN A 352 -44.51 16.91 43.08
C GLN A 352 -45.37 17.22 44.31
N SER A 353 -45.89 18.44 44.43
CA SER A 353 -46.76 18.87 45.53
C SER A 353 -48.15 18.22 45.49
N GLU A 354 -48.73 18.03 44.28
CA GLU A 354 -50.09 17.49 44.14
C GLU A 354 -50.24 16.03 44.59
N VAL A 355 -49.14 15.27 44.67
CA VAL A 355 -49.16 13.88 45.17
C VAL A 355 -49.25 13.84 46.69
N PHE A 356 -48.78 14.89 47.39
CA PHE A 356 -48.82 14.95 48.85
C PHE A 356 -50.19 15.39 49.39
N GLU A 357 -50.89 16.30 48.71
CA GLU A 357 -52.20 16.79 49.18
C GLU A 357 -53.35 15.78 49.04
N ARG A 358 -53.20 14.73 48.21
CA ARG A 358 -54.26 13.70 48.04
C ARG A 358 -54.09 12.47 48.96
N GLY A 359 -53.06 12.43 49.81
CA GLY A 359 -52.69 11.24 50.58
C GLY A 359 -53.06 11.21 52.08
N PHE A 360 -53.51 12.31 52.66
CA PHE A 360 -53.91 12.37 54.08
C PHE A 360 -55.26 13.06 54.27
N ALA A 361 -56.31 12.50 53.69
CA ALA A 361 -57.65 12.74 54.19
C ALA A 361 -57.97 11.68 55.25
N SER A 362 -57.56 11.90 56.51
CA SER A 362 -58.21 11.25 57.63
C SER A 362 -59.57 11.93 57.86
N PRO A 363 -60.70 11.18 57.87
CA PRO A 363 -62.01 11.79 58.06
C PRO A 363 -62.22 12.02 59.55
N CYS A 364 -61.95 13.23 60.03
CA CYS A 364 -62.47 13.69 61.31
C CYS A 364 -62.60 15.21 61.30
N ASN A 365 -63.62 15.71 60.60
CA ASN A 365 -64.09 17.07 60.79
C ASN A 365 -65.20 17.06 61.86
N SER A 366 -64.87 17.63 63.01
CA SER A 366 -65.79 18.25 64.00
C SER A 366 -67.11 17.54 64.35
N GLY A 367 -67.03 16.71 65.41
CA GLY A 367 -67.99 16.77 66.52
C GLY A 367 -69.26 15.91 66.43
N ASN A 368 -69.15 14.63 66.80
CA ASN A 368 -69.99 14.07 67.87
C ASN A 368 -69.49 12.68 68.31
N CYS A 369 -68.98 12.57 69.53
CA CYS A 369 -68.92 11.31 70.26
C CYS A 369 -70.31 11.07 70.87
N GLY A 370 -71.13 10.23 70.22
CA GLY A 370 -72.38 9.72 70.78
C GLY A 370 -72.17 8.30 71.32
N ALA A 371 -72.53 8.14 72.60
CA ALA A 371 -72.41 6.97 73.49
C ALA A 371 -72.37 5.55 72.88
N CYS A 372 -71.53 4.73 73.53
CA CYS A 372 -71.27 3.31 73.32
C CYS A 372 -72.50 2.40 73.47
N GLU A 373 -72.56 1.37 72.62
CA GLU A 373 -72.53 -0.05 73.03
C GLU A 373 -71.58 -0.82 72.08
#